data_AF-A0A6J4MFL4-F1
#
_entry.id   AF-A0A6J4MFL4-F1
#
_cell.length_a   1.000
_cell.length_b   1.000
_cell.length_c   1.000
_cell.angle_alpha   90.00
_cell.angle_beta   90.00
_cell.angle_gamma   90.00
#
_symmetry.space_group_name_H-M   'P 1'
#
loop_
_entity.id
_entity.type
_entity.pdbx_description
1 polymer ?
#
loop_
_entity_poly.entity_id
_entity_poly.type
_entity_poly.pdbx_seq_one_letter_code
_entity_poly.pdbx_strand_id
1 'polypeptide(L)'
;MSITNQIRFNNLKGDIFGGVTAAIVSLPLALAFGVASGVGPIGGLYGAICVGFFAALFGGTPTLISEPTGPMTVVMTAIVASLTASNPEQGLAMAFTVVMLAGLFQIIFGIFKLGKYVTLMPYSVISGFMSGIGVILIILQIAPFLGQAPPKGGVLGTFMAIPQLLANVNPPEAILGALTVAIIFLMPKQVKKIVPPQLIALIVGTVISMTVFQGAEIRRIGEIPVGLPPLQLPTFSAGQLTVMFVDGVMLGMLGCIDTLLTAVVADSLTRTEHKSDKELIGQGIGNIVSGICGGLPGAGATMGTVLTLPSLKAWGFFIHRPNLLIQDLSSMSRGRIS
;
A
#
# COMPACT_ATOMS: atom_id res chain seq x y z
N MET A 1 -26.79 -3.13 12.11
CA MET A 1 -25.33 -3.38 12.11
C MET A 1 -24.68 -2.39 13.07
N SER A 2 -23.65 -2.80 13.83
CA SER A 2 -22.83 -1.81 14.58
C SER A 2 -22.22 -0.82 13.59
N ILE A 3 -22.27 0.48 13.92
CA ILE A 3 -21.75 1.57 13.07
C ILE A 3 -20.24 1.45 12.90
N THR A 4 -19.51 1.23 14.00
CA THR A 4 -18.04 1.12 14.02
C THR A 4 -17.56 -0.33 14.06
N ASN A 5 -16.34 -0.56 13.61
CA ASN A 5 -15.64 -1.84 13.67
C ASN A 5 -15.50 -2.35 15.11
N GLN A 6 -15.00 -3.58 15.30
CA GLN A 6 -14.82 -4.12 16.66
C GLN A 6 -13.66 -3.41 17.36
N ILE A 7 -13.99 -2.42 18.20
CA ILE A 7 -13.03 -1.69 19.02
C ILE A 7 -13.23 -2.11 20.48
N ARG A 8 -12.18 -2.65 21.10
CA ARG A 8 -12.18 -3.11 22.49
C ARG A 8 -10.92 -2.60 23.19
N PHE A 9 -11.03 -2.25 24.46
CA PHE A 9 -9.90 -1.76 25.27
C PHE A 9 -9.19 -2.85 26.08
N ASN A 10 -9.56 -4.12 25.87
CA ASN A 10 -9.01 -5.25 26.61
C ASN A 10 -7.62 -5.70 26.13
N ASN A 11 -7.13 -5.16 25.00
CA ASN A 11 -5.81 -5.48 24.44
C ASN A 11 -4.97 -4.24 24.12
N LEU A 12 -5.10 -3.16 24.91
CA LEU A 12 -4.47 -1.87 24.60
C LEU A 12 -2.96 -1.96 24.32
N LYS A 13 -2.22 -2.80 25.06
CA LYS A 13 -0.79 -3.02 24.81
C LYS A 13 -0.55 -3.64 23.43
N GLY A 14 -1.22 -4.75 23.13
CA GLY A 14 -1.08 -5.43 21.84
C GLY A 14 -1.48 -4.53 20.67
N ASP A 15 -2.54 -3.75 20.84
CA ASP A 15 -3.06 -2.84 19.82
C ASP A 15 -2.10 -1.67 19.56
N ILE A 16 -1.49 -1.08 20.60
CA ILE A 16 -0.47 -0.04 20.45
C ILE A 16 0.77 -0.59 19.74
N PHE A 17 1.32 -1.72 20.19
CA PHE A 17 2.50 -2.31 19.56
C PHE A 17 2.22 -2.75 18.11
N GLY A 18 1.05 -3.34 17.86
CA GLY A 18 0.58 -3.70 16.53
C GLY A 18 0.48 -2.47 15.61
N GLY A 19 -0.19 -1.41 16.08
CA GLY A 19 -0.35 -0.17 15.33
C GLY A 19 0.99 0.52 15.01
N VAL A 20 1.90 0.61 15.99
CA VAL A 20 3.25 1.16 15.78
C VAL A 20 4.04 0.32 14.78
N THR A 21 3.97 -1.01 14.88
CA THR A 21 4.65 -1.91 13.94
C THR A 21 4.11 -1.72 12.52
N ALA A 22 2.78 -1.63 12.35
CA ALA A 22 2.16 -1.30 11.08
C ALA A 22 2.69 0.02 10.54
N ALA A 23 2.61 1.10 11.33
CA ALA A 23 3.06 2.42 10.90
C ALA A 23 4.52 2.43 10.40
N ILE A 24 5.41 1.71 11.08
CA ILE A 24 6.82 1.58 10.70
C ILE A 24 6.99 0.86 9.35
N VAL A 25 6.19 -0.17 9.08
CA VAL A 25 6.21 -0.92 7.80
C VAL A 25 5.56 -0.11 6.67
N SER A 26 4.48 0.58 6.98
CA SER A 26 3.67 1.37 6.06
C SER A 26 4.41 2.57 5.51
N LEU A 27 5.22 3.24 6.33
CA LEU A 27 5.81 4.54 5.98
C LEU A 27 6.71 4.48 4.72
N PRO A 28 7.68 3.55 4.58
CA PRO A 28 8.47 3.45 3.35
C PRO A 28 7.63 3.12 2.11
N LEU A 29 6.61 2.26 2.27
CA LEU A 29 5.75 1.84 1.16
C LEU A 29 4.86 2.99 0.70
N ALA A 30 4.25 3.74 1.62
CA ALA A 30 3.43 4.90 1.33
C ALA A 30 4.20 5.96 0.53
N LEU A 31 5.44 6.27 0.94
CA LEU A 31 6.31 7.19 0.21
C LEU A 31 6.63 6.69 -1.19
N ALA A 32 7.01 5.41 -1.32
CA ALA A 32 7.35 4.80 -2.60
C ALA A 32 6.17 4.80 -3.58
N PHE A 33 4.97 4.44 -3.11
CA PHE A 33 3.76 4.44 -3.92
C PHE A 33 3.29 5.85 -4.28
N GLY A 34 3.44 6.82 -3.36
CA GLY A 34 3.23 8.24 -3.63
C GLY A 34 4.07 8.73 -4.81
N VAL A 35 5.36 8.42 -4.82
CA VAL A 35 6.26 8.78 -5.93
C VAL A 35 5.91 8.01 -7.21
N ALA A 36 5.69 6.70 -7.12
CA ALA A 36 5.42 5.84 -8.28
C ALA A 36 4.14 6.23 -9.03
N SER A 37 3.11 6.67 -8.31
CA SER A 37 1.83 7.12 -8.89
C SER A 37 1.90 8.44 -9.64
N GLY A 38 2.97 9.22 -9.46
CA GLY A 38 3.07 10.59 -9.97
C GLY A 38 2.31 11.64 -9.13
N VAL A 39 1.62 11.25 -8.06
CA VAL A 39 0.95 12.17 -7.13
C VAL A 39 1.96 12.87 -6.19
N GLY A 40 3.03 12.16 -5.85
CA GLY A 40 4.07 12.62 -4.93
C GLY A 40 4.01 11.91 -3.57
N PRO A 41 5.12 11.97 -2.80
CA PRO A 41 5.28 11.20 -1.56
C PRO A 41 4.24 11.58 -0.49
N ILE A 42 3.84 12.85 -0.45
CA ILE A 42 2.82 13.39 0.47
C ILE A 42 1.45 12.74 0.23
N GLY A 43 1.04 12.57 -1.04
CA GLY A 43 -0.22 11.90 -1.36
C GLY A 43 -0.23 10.44 -0.94
N GLY A 44 0.93 9.77 -0.98
CA GLY A 44 1.08 8.43 -0.41
C GLY A 44 0.88 8.39 1.11
N LEU A 45 1.48 9.34 1.84
CA LEU A 45 1.31 9.46 3.30
C LEU A 45 -0.14 9.77 3.69
N TYR A 46 -0.78 10.76 3.05
CA TYR A 46 -2.19 11.05 3.32
C TYR A 46 -3.09 9.89 2.96
N GLY A 47 -2.80 9.17 1.87
CA GLY A 47 -3.51 7.94 1.53
C GLY A 47 -3.42 6.89 2.65
N ALA A 48 -2.21 6.63 3.17
CA ALA A 48 -2.02 5.66 4.25
C ALA A 48 -2.74 6.07 5.54
N ILE A 49 -2.68 7.35 5.91
CA ILE A 49 -3.33 7.87 7.12
C ILE A 49 -4.85 7.85 6.99
N CYS A 50 -5.40 8.43 5.91
CA CYS A 50 -6.84 8.56 5.72
C CYS A 50 -7.50 7.20 5.50
N VAL A 51 -6.99 6.39 4.56
CA VAL A 51 -7.58 5.07 4.30
C VAL A 51 -7.44 4.19 5.55
N GLY A 52 -6.26 4.13 6.16
CA GLY A 52 -6.01 3.30 7.34
C GLY A 52 -6.90 3.66 8.51
N PHE A 53 -7.05 4.95 8.84
CA PHE A 53 -7.87 5.38 9.95
C PHE A 53 -9.36 5.10 9.73
N PHE A 54 -9.91 5.54 8.60
CA PHE A 54 -11.35 5.45 8.35
C PHE A 54 -11.79 4.01 8.04
N ALA A 55 -10.98 3.24 7.31
CA ALA A 55 -11.27 1.82 7.08
C ALA A 55 -11.20 1.01 8.38
N ALA A 56 -10.20 1.24 9.24
CA ALA A 56 -10.12 0.56 10.53
C ALA A 56 -11.33 0.91 11.43
N LEU A 57 -11.80 2.17 11.39
CA LEU A 57 -12.91 2.64 12.21
C LEU A 57 -14.28 2.14 11.75
N PHE A 58 -14.55 2.14 10.44
CA PHE A 58 -15.87 1.83 9.87
C PHE A 58 -15.96 0.44 9.22
N GLY A 59 -14.82 -0.26 9.07
CA GLY A 59 -14.70 -1.56 8.43
C GLY A 59 -15.34 -2.73 9.18
N GLY A 60 -15.21 -3.91 8.59
CA GLY A 60 -15.78 -5.18 9.03
C GLY A 60 -14.75 -6.18 9.57
N THR A 61 -13.46 -5.85 9.49
CA THR A 61 -12.33 -6.72 9.82
C THR A 61 -11.44 -6.05 10.89
N PRO A 62 -11.39 -6.55 12.13
CA PRO A 62 -10.73 -5.82 13.24
C PRO A 62 -9.21 -5.67 13.10
N THR A 63 -8.55 -6.63 12.44
CA THR A 63 -7.09 -6.69 12.34
C THR A 63 -6.56 -6.18 11.01
N LEU A 64 -7.43 -5.75 10.10
CA LEU A 64 -7.06 -5.37 8.76
C LEU A 64 -6.36 -4.01 8.77
N ILE A 65 -5.16 -3.96 8.21
CA ILE A 65 -4.45 -2.71 7.93
C ILE A 65 -4.81 -2.29 6.52
N SER A 66 -5.20 -1.04 6.34
CA SER A 66 -5.57 -0.48 5.02
C SER A 66 -4.69 0.71 4.69
N GLU A 67 -4.16 0.73 3.47
CA GLU A 67 -3.19 1.72 3.01
C GLU A 67 -3.10 1.65 1.48
N PRO A 68 -2.39 2.58 0.82
CA PRO A 68 -2.07 2.46 -0.59
C PRO A 68 -1.34 1.13 -0.89
N THR A 69 -1.91 0.33 -1.77
CA THR A 69 -1.33 -0.95 -2.20
C THR A 69 -0.69 -0.82 -3.58
N GLY A 70 0.20 -1.75 -3.93
CA GLY A 70 0.81 -1.81 -5.27
C GLY A 70 -0.22 -1.83 -6.40
N PRO A 71 -1.24 -2.72 -6.37
CA PRO A 71 -2.31 -2.73 -7.36
C PRO A 71 -3.03 -1.39 -7.52
N MET A 72 -3.46 -0.80 -6.40
CA MET A 72 -4.16 0.49 -6.39
C MET A 72 -3.26 1.62 -6.94
N THR A 73 -1.97 1.59 -6.62
CA THR A 73 -0.97 2.55 -7.09
C THR A 73 -0.74 2.46 -8.59
N VAL A 74 -0.65 1.25 -9.15
CA VAL A 74 -0.45 1.07 -10.60
C VAL A 74 -1.63 1.60 -11.40
N VAL A 75 -2.86 1.30 -10.96
CA VAL A 75 -4.06 1.83 -11.61
C VAL A 75 -4.12 3.34 -11.46
N MET A 76 -3.81 3.87 -10.27
CA MET A 76 -3.72 5.32 -10.05
C MET A 76 -2.67 5.99 -10.95
N THR A 77 -1.53 5.33 -11.18
CA THR A 77 -0.49 5.82 -12.11
C THR A 77 -1.05 6.00 -13.51
N ALA A 78 -1.82 5.02 -14.00
CA ALA A 78 -2.45 5.09 -15.31
C ALA A 78 -3.51 6.19 -15.39
N ILE A 79 -4.33 6.34 -14.34
CA ILE A 79 -5.34 7.41 -14.23
C ILE A 79 -4.68 8.79 -14.26
N VAL A 80 -3.67 9.01 -13.42
CA VAL A 80 -2.92 10.27 -13.35
C VAL A 80 -2.27 10.58 -14.71
N ALA A 81 -1.63 9.59 -15.33
CA ALA A 81 -1.00 9.77 -16.64
C ALA A 81 -2.03 10.14 -17.74
N SER A 82 -3.17 9.44 -17.77
CA SER A 82 -4.23 9.66 -18.76
C SER A 82 -4.91 11.02 -18.61
N LEU A 83 -5.30 11.37 -17.38
CA LEU A 83 -6.02 12.61 -17.09
C LEU A 83 -5.11 13.84 -17.20
N THR A 84 -3.85 13.74 -16.78
CA THR A 84 -2.88 14.85 -16.91
C THR A 84 -2.46 15.06 -18.37
N ALA A 85 -2.38 14.00 -19.17
CA ALA A 85 -2.14 14.14 -20.62
C ALA A 85 -3.32 14.83 -21.33
N SER A 86 -4.54 14.54 -20.89
CA SER A 86 -5.78 15.07 -21.50
C SER A 86 -6.15 16.45 -20.97
N ASN A 87 -5.74 16.81 -19.75
CA ASN A 87 -6.02 18.09 -19.11
C ASN A 87 -4.87 18.44 -18.13
N PRO A 88 -3.82 19.12 -18.60
CA PRO A 88 -2.63 19.38 -17.79
C PRO A 88 -2.88 20.22 -16.52
N GLU A 89 -3.90 21.09 -16.53
CA GLU A 89 -4.18 21.99 -15.41
C GLU A 89 -4.97 21.30 -14.29
N GLN A 90 -5.93 20.44 -14.65
CA GLN A 90 -6.87 19.82 -13.68
C GLN A 90 -6.71 18.30 -13.57
N GLY A 91 -5.82 17.69 -14.35
CA GLY A 91 -5.59 16.24 -14.43
C GLY A 91 -5.46 15.55 -13.07
N LEU A 92 -4.64 16.14 -12.19
CA LEU A 92 -4.39 15.60 -10.86
C LEU A 92 -5.61 15.74 -9.93
N ALA A 93 -6.31 16.88 -9.97
CA ALA A 93 -7.53 17.08 -9.18
C ALA A 93 -8.66 16.13 -9.62
N MET A 94 -8.77 15.87 -10.92
CA MET A 94 -9.69 14.86 -11.44
C MET A 94 -9.28 13.45 -11.02
N ALA A 95 -7.99 13.12 -10.96
CA ALA A 95 -7.53 11.82 -10.46
C ALA A 95 -7.94 11.61 -8.99
N PHE A 96 -7.83 12.62 -8.13
CA PHE A 96 -8.36 12.53 -6.76
C PHE A 96 -9.88 12.39 -6.72
N THR A 97 -10.58 13.01 -7.66
CA THR A 97 -12.04 12.82 -7.82
C THR A 97 -12.36 11.38 -8.21
N VAL A 98 -11.54 10.75 -9.05
CA VAL A 98 -11.67 9.31 -9.36
C VAL A 98 -11.47 8.43 -8.12
N VAL A 99 -10.55 8.79 -7.22
CA VAL A 99 -10.39 8.11 -5.92
C VAL A 99 -11.67 8.24 -5.06
N MET A 100 -12.30 9.43 -5.05
CA MET A 100 -13.59 9.62 -4.37
C MET A 100 -14.71 8.78 -4.99
N LEU A 101 -14.77 8.72 -6.34
CA LEU A 101 -15.73 7.89 -7.05
C LEU A 101 -15.52 6.39 -6.75
N ALA A 102 -14.27 5.94 -6.70
CA ALA A 102 -13.93 4.58 -6.30
C ALA A 102 -14.46 4.25 -4.90
N GLY A 103 -14.28 5.16 -3.94
CA GLY A 103 -14.84 5.00 -2.60
C GLY A 103 -16.37 5.00 -2.57
N LEU A 104 -17.01 5.84 -3.39
CA LEU A 104 -18.47 5.82 -3.56
C LEU A 104 -18.96 4.46 -4.10
N PHE A 105 -18.30 3.90 -5.11
CA PHE A 105 -18.65 2.57 -5.64
C PHE A 105 -18.44 1.46 -4.61
N GLN A 106 -17.39 1.52 -3.80
CA GLN A 106 -17.18 0.57 -2.70
C GLN A 106 -18.32 0.62 -1.69
N ILE A 107 -18.78 1.82 -1.30
CA ILE A 107 -19.96 1.97 -0.43
C ILE A 107 -21.20 1.39 -1.10
N ILE A 108 -21.44 1.71 -2.38
CA ILE A 108 -22.55 1.17 -3.16
C ILE A 108 -22.53 -0.37 -3.15
N PHE A 109 -21.38 -0.99 -3.43
CA PHE A 109 -21.23 -2.44 -3.42
C PHE A 109 -21.49 -3.05 -2.05
N GLY A 110 -21.04 -2.40 -0.97
CA GLY A 110 -21.34 -2.82 0.40
C GLY A 110 -22.84 -2.73 0.73
N ILE A 111 -23.52 -1.65 0.34
CA ILE A 111 -24.97 -1.47 0.55
C ILE A 111 -25.77 -2.53 -0.21
N PHE A 112 -25.40 -2.82 -1.46
CA PHE A 112 -26.03 -3.86 -2.28
C PHE A 112 -25.62 -5.29 -1.91
N LYS A 113 -24.82 -5.47 -0.84
CA LYS A 113 -24.35 -6.76 -0.32
C LYS A 113 -23.57 -7.59 -1.34
N LEU A 114 -22.74 -6.90 -2.12
CA LEU A 114 -21.95 -7.53 -3.18
C LEU A 114 -20.62 -8.10 -2.68
N GLY A 115 -20.24 -7.90 -1.42
CA GLY A 115 -18.94 -8.33 -0.89
C GLY A 115 -18.74 -9.84 -0.97
N LYS A 116 -19.80 -10.63 -0.77
CA LYS A 116 -19.72 -12.10 -0.87
C LYS A 116 -19.31 -12.56 -2.28
N TYR A 117 -19.75 -11.89 -3.34
CA TYR A 117 -19.44 -12.30 -4.71
C TYR A 117 -17.98 -12.06 -5.07
N VAL A 118 -17.35 -11.03 -4.52
CA VAL A 118 -15.92 -10.74 -4.74
C VAL A 118 -15.04 -11.88 -4.22
N THR A 119 -15.46 -12.57 -3.15
CA THR A 119 -14.72 -13.73 -2.61
C THR A 119 -14.77 -14.98 -3.50
N LEU A 120 -15.63 -15.00 -4.53
CA LEU A 120 -15.75 -16.13 -5.48
C LEU A 120 -14.72 -16.08 -6.62
N MET A 121 -13.82 -15.09 -6.63
CA MET A 121 -12.85 -14.95 -7.71
C MET A 121 -11.83 -16.12 -7.72
N PRO A 122 -11.59 -16.79 -8.86
CA PRO A 122 -10.64 -17.88 -8.92
C PRO A 122 -9.22 -17.46 -8.55
N TYR A 123 -8.50 -18.33 -7.84
CA TYR A 123 -7.10 -18.11 -7.46
C TYR A 123 -6.19 -17.80 -8.67
N SER A 124 -6.44 -18.44 -9.82
CA SER A 124 -5.69 -18.20 -11.05
C SER A 124 -5.77 -16.74 -11.53
N VAL A 125 -6.95 -16.11 -11.40
CA VAL A 125 -7.17 -14.71 -11.77
C VAL A 125 -6.40 -13.78 -10.83
N ILE A 126 -6.48 -14.02 -9.52
CA ILE A 126 -5.76 -13.26 -8.49
C ILE A 126 -4.25 -13.34 -8.74
N SER A 127 -3.73 -14.56 -8.90
CA SER A 127 -2.32 -14.83 -9.10
C SER A 127 -1.79 -14.16 -10.37
N GLY A 128 -2.54 -14.26 -11.48
CA GLY A 128 -2.18 -13.63 -12.75
C GLY A 128 -2.17 -12.10 -12.65
N PHE A 129 -3.21 -11.53 -12.04
CA PHE A 129 -3.35 -10.09 -11.83
C PHE A 129 -2.22 -9.52 -10.95
N MET A 130 -1.94 -10.12 -9.79
CA MET A 130 -0.86 -9.69 -8.90
C MET A 130 0.52 -9.82 -9.56
N SER A 131 0.76 -10.90 -10.31
CA SER A 131 2.01 -11.09 -11.05
C SER A 131 2.19 -10.03 -12.14
N GLY A 132 1.12 -9.71 -12.87
CA GLY A 132 1.11 -8.65 -13.88
C GLY A 132 1.45 -7.28 -13.29
N ILE A 133 0.84 -6.92 -12.15
CA ILE A 133 1.16 -5.69 -11.42
C ILE A 133 2.62 -5.68 -10.95
N GLY A 134 3.14 -6.82 -10.46
CA GLY A 134 4.55 -6.94 -10.09
C GLY A 134 5.48 -6.61 -11.25
N VAL A 135 5.21 -7.16 -12.45
CA VAL A 135 5.98 -6.85 -13.66
C VAL A 135 5.87 -5.38 -14.05
N ILE A 136 4.66 -4.80 -13.99
CA ILE A 136 4.43 -3.38 -14.27
C ILE A 136 5.24 -2.50 -13.30
N LEU A 137 5.22 -2.80 -12.00
CA LEU A 137 6.00 -2.05 -11.01
C LEU A 137 7.49 -2.16 -11.29
N ILE A 138 8.01 -3.35 -11.62
CA ILE A 138 9.43 -3.52 -11.98
C ILE A 138 9.78 -2.62 -13.17
N ILE A 139 8.98 -2.63 -14.23
CA ILE A 139 9.22 -1.79 -15.42
C ILE A 139 9.22 -0.30 -15.03
N LEU A 140 8.22 0.16 -14.28
CA LEU A 140 8.10 1.56 -13.86
C LEU A 140 9.26 2.01 -12.95
N GLN A 141 9.89 1.08 -12.23
CA GLN A 141 11.04 1.39 -11.39
C GLN A 141 12.38 1.42 -12.14
N ILE A 142 12.46 0.94 -13.39
CA ILE A 142 13.72 0.95 -14.17
C ILE A 142 14.26 2.38 -14.35
N ALA A 143 13.42 3.32 -14.78
CA ALA A 143 13.85 4.70 -14.98
C ALA A 143 14.33 5.37 -13.67
N PRO A 144 13.54 5.36 -12.58
CA PRO A 144 14.00 5.82 -11.27
C PRO A 144 15.30 5.14 -10.81
N PHE A 145 15.43 3.83 -10.99
CA PHE A 145 16.61 3.07 -10.59
C PHE A 145 17.88 3.50 -11.35
N LEU A 146 17.76 3.85 -12.63
CA LEU A 146 18.89 4.32 -13.45
C LEU A 146 19.14 5.83 -13.33
N GLY A 147 18.42 6.51 -12.44
CA GLY A 147 18.64 7.92 -12.16
C GLY A 147 17.89 8.90 -13.06
N GLN A 148 16.86 8.45 -13.77
CA GLN A 148 16.10 9.25 -14.73
C GLN A 148 14.61 9.31 -14.39
N ALA A 149 13.96 10.44 -14.69
CA ALA A 149 12.53 10.57 -14.46
C ALA A 149 11.76 9.57 -15.36
N PRO A 150 10.62 9.01 -14.89
CA PRO A 150 9.80 8.14 -15.71
C PRO A 150 9.40 8.84 -17.03
N PRO A 151 9.66 8.22 -18.19
CA PRO A 151 9.20 8.76 -19.47
C PRO A 151 7.69 8.93 -19.52
N LYS A 152 7.22 9.86 -20.36
CA LYS A 152 5.78 9.99 -20.65
C LYS A 152 5.24 8.71 -21.28
N GLY A 153 3.96 8.40 -21.06
CA GLY A 153 3.31 7.19 -21.58
C GLY A 153 3.35 5.99 -20.64
N GLY A 154 3.70 6.19 -19.36
CA GLY A 154 3.60 5.17 -18.32
C GLY A 154 4.48 3.94 -18.58
N VAL A 155 3.89 2.76 -18.48
CA VAL A 155 4.61 1.47 -18.61
C VAL A 155 5.19 1.30 -20.01
N LEU A 156 4.40 1.55 -21.06
CA LEU A 156 4.83 1.41 -22.46
C LEU A 156 5.94 2.41 -22.80
N GLY A 157 5.80 3.66 -22.36
CA GLY A 157 6.82 4.69 -22.53
C GLY A 157 8.14 4.31 -21.84
N THR A 158 8.06 3.79 -20.61
CA THR A 158 9.25 3.33 -19.88
C THR A 158 9.90 2.13 -20.57
N PHE A 159 9.11 1.16 -21.04
CA PHE A 159 9.60 -0.03 -21.72
C PHE A 159 10.32 0.31 -23.03
N MET A 160 9.75 1.19 -23.86
CA MET A 160 10.38 1.64 -25.12
C MET A 160 11.66 2.44 -24.88
N ALA A 161 11.74 3.17 -23.76
CA ALA A 161 12.89 3.98 -23.43
C ALA A 161 14.06 3.20 -22.81
N ILE A 162 13.91 1.91 -22.45
CA ILE A 162 14.95 1.11 -21.77
C ILE A 162 16.34 1.24 -22.41
N PRO A 163 16.51 1.13 -23.74
CA PRO A 163 17.84 1.29 -24.36
C PRO A 163 18.46 2.66 -24.09
N GLN A 164 17.66 3.73 -24.19
CA GLN A 164 18.10 5.09 -23.93
C GLN A 164 18.39 5.32 -22.44
N LEU A 165 17.59 4.72 -21.55
CA LEU A 165 17.77 4.79 -20.11
C LEU A 165 19.11 4.13 -19.71
N LEU A 166 19.42 2.97 -20.28
CA LEU A 166 20.68 2.25 -20.04
C LEU A 166 21.91 2.97 -20.61
N ALA A 167 21.74 3.78 -21.65
CA ALA A 167 22.84 4.58 -22.19
C ALA A 167 23.18 5.82 -21.32
N ASN A 168 22.22 6.34 -20.55
CA ASN A 168 22.35 7.60 -19.80
C ASN A 168 22.19 7.40 -18.29
N VAL A 169 22.83 6.36 -17.75
CA VAL A 169 22.72 6.03 -16.31
C VAL A 169 23.39 7.10 -15.46
N ASN A 170 22.71 7.55 -14.40
CA ASN A 170 23.31 8.36 -13.35
C ASN A 170 23.90 7.43 -12.26
N PRO A 171 25.24 7.26 -12.16
CA PRO A 171 25.82 6.23 -11.31
C PRO A 171 25.49 6.33 -9.81
N PRO A 172 25.51 7.52 -9.17
CA PRO A 172 25.10 7.67 -7.78
C PRO A 172 23.70 7.12 -7.46
N GLU A 173 22.70 7.40 -8.31
CA GLU A 173 21.34 6.90 -8.12
C GLU A 173 21.24 5.40 -8.35
N ALA A 174 21.94 4.88 -9.38
CA ALA A 174 22.01 3.45 -9.64
C ALA A 174 22.69 2.68 -8.49
N ILE A 175 23.74 3.24 -7.88
CA ILE A 175 24.40 2.68 -6.70
C ILE A 175 23.44 2.67 -5.50
N LEU A 176 22.71 3.76 -5.25
CA LEU A 176 21.71 3.81 -4.18
C LEU A 176 20.57 2.80 -4.40
N GLY A 177 20.10 2.66 -5.64
CA GLY A 177 19.11 1.66 -6.02
C GLY A 177 19.64 0.24 -5.78
N ALA A 178 20.84 -0.07 -6.29
CA ALA A 178 21.47 -1.38 -6.10
C ALA A 178 21.71 -1.70 -4.62
N LEU A 179 22.15 -0.71 -3.83
CA LEU A 179 22.32 -0.84 -2.39
C LEU A 179 21.00 -1.12 -1.68
N THR A 180 19.92 -0.43 -2.06
CA THR A 180 18.57 -0.63 -1.51
C THR A 180 18.12 -2.08 -1.73
N VAL A 181 18.28 -2.58 -2.96
CA VAL A 181 17.99 -3.99 -3.31
C VAL A 181 18.88 -4.93 -2.49
N ALA A 182 20.19 -4.65 -2.40
CA ALA A 182 21.13 -5.47 -1.64
C ALA A 182 20.74 -5.55 -0.15
N ILE A 183 20.37 -4.44 0.48
CA ILE A 183 19.89 -4.43 1.87
C ILE A 183 18.65 -5.30 2.01
N ILE A 184 17.65 -5.13 1.15
CA ILE A 184 16.38 -5.88 1.26
C ILE A 184 16.60 -7.39 1.12
N PHE A 185 17.38 -7.81 0.13
CA PHE A 185 17.60 -9.24 -0.16
C PHE A 185 18.62 -9.89 0.79
N LEU A 186 19.76 -9.24 1.03
CA LEU A 186 20.88 -9.81 1.79
C LEU A 186 20.75 -9.65 3.31
N MET A 187 19.82 -8.82 3.80
CA MET A 187 19.67 -8.61 5.24
C MET A 187 19.34 -9.93 5.96
N PRO A 188 20.08 -10.27 7.04
CA PRO A 188 19.95 -11.53 7.74
C PRO A 188 18.56 -11.68 8.38
N LYS A 189 18.07 -12.92 8.43
CA LYS A 189 16.72 -13.25 8.94
C LYS A 189 16.53 -12.81 10.40
N GLN A 190 17.60 -12.76 11.19
CA GLN A 190 17.59 -12.33 12.58
C GLN A 190 17.24 -10.84 12.71
N VAL A 191 17.80 -9.99 11.84
CA VAL A 191 17.53 -8.55 11.84
C VAL A 191 16.14 -8.27 11.26
N LYS A 192 15.73 -9.02 10.23
CA LYS A 192 14.37 -8.96 9.62
C LYS A 192 13.24 -9.17 10.62
N LYS A 193 13.48 -9.89 11.72
CA LYS A 193 12.49 -10.10 12.79
C LYS A 193 12.26 -8.86 13.66
N ILE A 194 13.24 -7.96 13.72
CA ILE A 194 13.22 -6.80 14.62
C ILE A 194 12.78 -5.55 13.86
N VAL A 195 13.36 -5.33 12.67
CA VAL A 195 13.11 -4.13 11.87
C VAL A 195 12.83 -4.51 10.42
N PRO A 196 11.82 -3.90 9.77
CA PRO A 196 11.55 -4.13 8.37
C PRO A 196 12.73 -3.74 7.48
N PRO A 197 13.14 -4.58 6.50
CA PRO A 197 14.24 -4.27 5.59
C PRO A 197 14.04 -2.97 4.81
N GLN A 198 12.79 -2.65 4.47
CA GLN A 198 12.44 -1.45 3.72
C GLN A 198 12.77 -0.17 4.51
N LEU A 199 12.56 -0.19 5.83
CA LEU A 199 12.89 0.95 6.70
C LEU A 199 14.41 1.12 6.83
N ILE A 200 15.15 0.02 7.01
CA ILE A 200 16.61 0.08 7.09
C ILE A 200 17.19 0.60 5.78
N ALA A 201 16.69 0.09 4.64
CA ALA A 201 17.13 0.55 3.34
C ALA A 201 16.84 2.05 3.13
N LEU A 202 15.68 2.53 3.57
CA LEU A 202 15.33 3.95 3.55
C LEU A 202 16.33 4.77 4.38
N ILE A 203 16.54 4.42 5.66
CA ILE A 203 17.43 5.17 6.56
C ILE A 203 18.87 5.17 6.05
N VAL A 204 19.41 4.00 5.70
CA VAL A 204 20.79 3.85 5.21
C VAL A 204 20.97 4.59 3.89
N GLY A 205 20.02 4.46 2.96
CA GLY A 205 20.04 5.17 1.68
C GLY A 205 20.02 6.69 1.85
N THR A 206 19.19 7.21 2.78
CA THR A 206 19.16 8.63 3.12
C THR A 206 20.48 9.10 3.70
N VAL A 207 21.06 8.38 4.67
CA VAL A 207 22.34 8.75 5.30
C VAL A 207 23.46 8.78 4.25
N ILE A 208 23.55 7.78 3.38
CA ILE A 208 24.58 7.73 2.34
C ILE A 208 24.38 8.85 1.31
N SER A 209 23.14 9.10 0.88
CA SER A 209 22.80 10.22 -0.01
C SER A 209 23.19 11.58 0.57
N MET A 210 23.06 11.74 1.89
CA MET A 210 23.39 12.99 2.60
C MET A 210 24.85 13.12 3.03
N THR A 211 25.66 12.08 2.97
CA THR A 211 27.07 12.12 3.46
C THR A 211 28.07 11.86 2.35
N VAL A 212 27.89 10.76 1.61
CA VAL A 212 28.82 10.32 0.55
C VAL A 212 28.56 11.07 -0.75
N PHE A 213 27.29 11.32 -1.08
CA PHE A 213 26.89 11.91 -2.36
C PHE A 213 26.36 13.34 -2.24
N GLN A 214 26.87 14.13 -1.29
CA GLN A 214 26.44 15.53 -1.09
C GLN A 214 26.58 16.39 -2.35
N GLY A 215 27.67 16.22 -3.10
CA GLY A 215 27.95 16.97 -4.33
C GLY A 215 27.36 16.38 -5.61
N ALA A 216 26.63 15.26 -5.53
CA ALA A 216 25.99 14.66 -6.70
C ALA A 216 24.56 15.19 -6.89
N GLU A 217 24.18 15.41 -8.14
CA GLU A 217 22.79 15.68 -8.52
C GLU A 217 21.97 14.39 -8.40
N ILE A 218 21.38 14.20 -7.21
CA ILE A 218 20.49 13.10 -6.88
C ILE A 218 19.10 13.64 -6.62
N ARG A 219 18.10 12.97 -7.17
CA ARG A 219 16.68 13.22 -6.88
C ARG A 219 16.36 12.82 -5.45
N ARG A 220 16.19 13.82 -4.59
CA ARG A 220 15.80 13.65 -3.18
C ARG A 220 14.32 13.97 -3.01
N ILE A 221 13.67 13.26 -2.10
CA ILE A 221 12.36 13.69 -1.60
C ILE A 221 12.59 15.01 -0.85
N GLY A 222 11.90 16.07 -1.30
CA GLY A 222 11.99 17.39 -0.68
C GLY A 222 11.35 17.44 0.70
N GLU A 223 11.24 18.64 1.25
CA GLU A 223 10.56 18.85 2.53
C GLU A 223 9.11 18.37 2.46
N ILE A 224 8.72 17.55 3.43
CA ILE A 224 7.35 17.10 3.60
C ILE A 224 6.69 18.11 4.55
N PRO A 225 5.76 18.95 4.08
CA PRO A 225 5.15 19.97 4.90
C PRO A 225 4.40 19.29 6.05
N VAL A 226 4.69 19.75 7.27
CA VAL A 226 4.00 19.27 8.47
C VAL A 226 2.71 20.09 8.60
N GLY A 227 1.58 19.49 8.28
CA GLY A 227 0.30 20.19 8.33
C GLY A 227 -0.88 19.31 7.94
N LEU A 228 -2.08 19.88 8.02
CA LEU A 228 -3.26 19.24 7.47
C LEU A 228 -3.22 19.28 5.94
N PRO A 229 -3.70 18.21 5.26
CA PRO A 229 -3.78 18.18 3.81
C PRO A 229 -4.65 19.32 3.28
N PRO A 230 -4.28 19.97 2.17
CA PRO A 230 -5.19 20.86 1.47
C PRO A 230 -6.38 20.04 0.96
N LEU A 231 -7.59 20.47 1.28
CA LEU A 231 -8.80 19.77 0.88
C LEU A 231 -9.03 19.95 -0.62
N GLN A 232 -9.06 18.84 -1.35
CA GLN A 232 -9.37 18.74 -2.76
C GLN A 232 -10.88 18.66 -2.94
N LEU A 233 -11.45 19.61 -3.67
CA LEU A 233 -12.85 19.56 -4.06
C LEU A 233 -13.04 18.64 -5.28
N PRO A 234 -14.14 17.86 -5.35
CA PRO A 234 -14.47 17.07 -6.52
C PRO A 234 -14.48 17.95 -7.77
N THR A 235 -13.62 17.63 -8.73
CA THR A 235 -13.45 18.38 -9.98
C THR A 235 -13.90 17.51 -11.13
N PHE A 236 -14.89 17.99 -11.89
CA PHE A 236 -15.46 17.27 -13.03
C PHE A 236 -15.23 18.05 -14.32
N SER A 237 -14.93 17.32 -15.39
CA SER A 237 -14.82 17.86 -16.74
C SER A 237 -15.74 17.07 -17.66
N ALA A 238 -16.59 17.76 -18.41
CA ALA A 238 -17.60 17.12 -19.27
C ALA A 238 -16.95 16.16 -20.30
N GLY A 239 -15.77 16.50 -20.83
CA GLY A 239 -15.05 15.67 -21.79
C GLY A 239 -14.39 14.44 -21.18
N GLN A 240 -14.18 14.40 -19.86
CA GLN A 240 -13.52 13.30 -19.15
C GLN A 240 -14.47 12.51 -18.26
N LEU A 241 -15.74 12.90 -18.16
CA LEU A 241 -16.71 12.30 -17.22
C LEU A 241 -16.84 10.78 -17.39
N THR A 242 -16.95 10.30 -18.63
CA THR A 242 -17.04 8.86 -18.92
C THR A 242 -15.77 8.11 -18.50
N VAL A 243 -14.59 8.68 -18.79
CA VAL A 243 -13.30 8.08 -18.40
C VAL A 243 -13.19 8.03 -16.89
N MET A 244 -13.47 9.14 -16.20
CA MET A 244 -13.44 9.21 -14.74
C MET A 244 -14.42 8.24 -14.08
N PHE A 245 -15.61 8.05 -14.66
CA PHE A 245 -16.59 7.09 -14.17
C PHE A 245 -16.09 5.65 -14.31
N VAL A 246 -15.59 5.29 -15.50
CA VAL A 246 -15.04 3.94 -15.77
C VAL A 246 -13.84 3.65 -14.88
N ASP A 247 -12.92 4.60 -14.77
CA ASP A 247 -11.74 4.51 -13.90
C ASP A 247 -12.16 4.38 -12.43
N GLY A 248 -13.18 5.13 -11.99
CA GLY A 248 -13.72 5.05 -10.63
C GLY A 248 -14.33 3.68 -10.32
N VAL A 249 -15.11 3.12 -11.24
CA VAL A 249 -15.67 1.76 -11.07
C VAL A 249 -14.56 0.73 -11.03
N MET A 250 -13.59 0.80 -11.95
CA MET A 250 -12.46 -0.12 -12.03
C MET A 250 -11.63 -0.08 -10.74
N LEU A 251 -11.24 1.12 -10.30
CA LEU A 251 -10.44 1.33 -9.10
C LEU A 251 -11.21 0.90 -7.84
N GLY A 252 -12.51 1.19 -7.75
CA GLY A 252 -13.37 0.77 -6.65
C GLY A 252 -13.48 -0.75 -6.54
N MET A 253 -13.72 -1.43 -7.67
CA MET A 253 -13.79 -2.89 -7.76
C MET A 253 -12.46 -3.55 -7.41
N LEU A 254 -11.35 -3.02 -7.92
CA LEU A 254 -10.01 -3.46 -7.55
C LEU A 254 -9.79 -3.37 -6.02
N GLY A 255 -10.13 -2.23 -5.42
CA GLY A 255 -10.00 -2.07 -3.97
C GLY A 255 -10.86 -3.05 -3.17
N CYS A 256 -12.03 -3.44 -3.68
CA CYS A 256 -12.86 -4.49 -3.06
C CYS A 256 -12.14 -5.84 -3.08
N ILE A 257 -11.55 -6.20 -4.22
CA ILE A 257 -10.83 -7.46 -4.42
C ILE A 257 -9.64 -7.55 -3.47
N ASP A 258 -8.74 -6.56 -3.49
CA ASP A 258 -7.54 -6.53 -2.64
C ASP A 258 -7.92 -6.64 -1.16
N THR A 259 -8.93 -5.87 -0.74
CA THR A 259 -9.36 -5.82 0.64
C THR A 259 -9.94 -7.15 1.11
N LEU A 260 -10.87 -7.72 0.36
CA LEU A 260 -11.57 -8.93 0.81
C LEU A 260 -10.67 -10.16 0.77
N LEU A 261 -9.74 -10.24 -0.18
CA LEU A 261 -8.72 -11.28 -0.18
C LEU A 261 -7.79 -11.15 1.04
N THR A 262 -7.44 -9.93 1.41
CA THR A 262 -6.65 -9.68 2.62
C THR A 262 -7.44 -10.02 3.88
N ALA A 263 -8.74 -9.73 3.92
CA ALA A 263 -9.61 -10.11 5.02
C ALA A 263 -9.71 -11.64 5.18
N VAL A 264 -9.76 -12.40 4.08
CA VAL A 264 -9.69 -13.88 4.12
C VAL A 264 -8.37 -14.37 4.69
N VAL A 265 -7.24 -13.74 4.32
CA VAL A 265 -5.93 -14.07 4.93
C VAL A 265 -5.94 -13.77 6.43
N ALA A 266 -6.46 -12.62 6.84
CA ALA A 266 -6.58 -12.24 8.23
C ALA A 266 -7.40 -13.27 9.02
N ASP A 267 -8.59 -13.62 8.51
CA ASP A 267 -9.49 -14.61 9.11
C ASP A 267 -8.83 -15.97 9.28
N SER A 268 -8.04 -16.43 8.30
CA SER A 268 -7.32 -17.69 8.38
C SER A 268 -6.28 -17.71 9.54
N LEU A 269 -5.66 -16.55 9.81
CA LEU A 269 -4.64 -16.39 10.84
C LEU A 269 -5.23 -16.14 12.23
N THR A 270 -6.39 -15.47 12.31
CA THR A 270 -7.09 -15.18 13.56
C THR A 270 -8.06 -16.27 13.97
N ARG A 271 -8.50 -17.12 13.03
CA ARG A 271 -9.61 -18.07 13.19
C ARG A 271 -10.93 -17.36 13.54
N THR A 272 -11.18 -16.23 12.89
CA THR A 272 -12.41 -15.43 13.01
C THR A 272 -13.05 -15.26 11.64
N GLU A 273 -14.20 -14.59 11.60
CA GLU A 273 -14.86 -14.20 10.34
C GLU A 273 -15.03 -12.69 10.28
N HIS A 274 -14.73 -12.12 9.12
CA HIS A 274 -14.99 -10.72 8.80
C HIS A 274 -16.41 -10.48 8.29
N LYS A 275 -16.83 -9.21 8.22
CA LYS A 275 -18.08 -8.78 7.59
C LYS A 275 -17.80 -8.06 6.28
N SER A 276 -17.81 -8.79 5.16
CA SER A 276 -17.39 -8.28 3.84
C SER A 276 -18.12 -7.00 3.41
N ASP A 277 -19.45 -6.97 3.50
CA ASP A 277 -20.22 -5.80 3.05
C ASP A 277 -19.92 -4.54 3.87
N LYS A 278 -19.69 -4.72 5.18
CA LYS A 278 -19.28 -3.62 6.07
C LYS A 278 -17.85 -3.18 5.79
N GLU A 279 -16.97 -4.14 5.49
CA GLU A 279 -15.61 -3.85 5.08
C GLU A 279 -15.60 -2.95 3.84
N LEU A 280 -16.41 -3.25 2.82
CA LEU A 280 -16.51 -2.41 1.62
C LEU A 280 -16.98 -0.97 1.93
N ILE A 281 -17.93 -0.81 2.86
CA ILE A 281 -18.37 0.52 3.30
C ILE A 281 -17.21 1.26 3.99
N GLY A 282 -16.49 0.59 4.90
CA GLY A 282 -15.35 1.19 5.60
C GLY A 282 -14.22 1.62 4.66
N GLN A 283 -13.84 0.75 3.72
CA GLN A 283 -12.88 1.08 2.67
C GLN A 283 -13.34 2.26 1.83
N GLY A 284 -14.62 2.27 1.44
CA GLY A 284 -15.17 3.33 0.62
C GLY A 284 -15.16 4.70 1.31
N ILE A 285 -15.46 4.74 2.61
CA ILE A 285 -15.32 5.96 3.42
C ILE A 285 -13.85 6.40 3.44
N GLY A 286 -12.92 5.48 3.70
CA GLY A 286 -11.49 5.78 3.71
C GLY A 286 -10.97 6.33 2.39
N ASN A 287 -11.41 5.75 1.26
CA ASN A 287 -11.03 6.21 -0.07
C ASN A 287 -11.64 7.58 -0.43
N ILE A 288 -12.90 7.85 -0.05
CA ILE A 288 -13.48 9.19 -0.22
C ILE A 288 -12.66 10.24 0.54
N VAL A 289 -12.38 9.99 1.81
CA VAL A 289 -11.59 10.94 2.63
C VAL A 289 -10.17 11.08 2.10
N SER A 290 -9.56 9.99 1.64
CA SER A 290 -8.25 10.03 1.00
C SER A 290 -8.26 10.94 -0.22
N GLY A 291 -9.21 10.78 -1.15
CA GLY A 291 -9.33 11.66 -2.31
C GLY A 291 -9.50 13.13 -1.92
N ILE A 292 -10.31 13.41 -0.89
CA ILE A 292 -10.48 14.78 -0.35
C ILE A 292 -9.17 15.33 0.22
N CYS A 293 -8.33 14.48 0.81
CA CYS A 293 -7.04 14.91 1.36
C CYS A 293 -5.90 14.95 0.31
N GLY A 294 -6.20 14.73 -0.98
CA GLY A 294 -5.18 14.59 -2.02
C GLY A 294 -4.31 13.33 -1.84
N GLY A 295 -4.89 12.31 -1.21
CA GLY A 295 -4.25 11.04 -0.91
C GLY A 295 -4.45 9.99 -2.00
N LEU A 296 -3.60 8.96 -1.96
CA LEU A 296 -3.75 7.79 -2.81
C LEU A 296 -4.93 6.90 -2.41
N PRO A 297 -5.56 6.21 -3.38
CA PRO A 297 -6.52 5.17 -3.06
C PRO A 297 -5.81 4.02 -2.34
N GLY A 298 -6.52 3.37 -1.42
CA GLY A 298 -6.00 2.26 -0.63
C GLY A 298 -6.97 1.10 -0.54
N ALA A 299 -6.45 -0.01 -0.03
CA ALA A 299 -7.16 -1.26 0.17
C ALA A 299 -6.53 -2.02 1.35
N GLY A 300 -7.06 -3.20 1.68
CA GLY A 300 -6.45 -4.09 2.67
C GLY A 300 -5.02 -4.48 2.25
N ALA A 301 -4.05 -4.21 3.13
CA ALA A 301 -2.64 -4.52 2.90
C ALA A 301 -2.26 -5.84 3.57
N THR A 302 -1.99 -6.86 2.77
CA THR A 302 -1.62 -8.20 3.25
C THR A 302 -0.37 -8.19 4.10
N MET A 303 0.68 -7.50 3.68
CA MET A 303 1.95 -7.47 4.41
C MET A 303 1.78 -6.76 5.76
N GLY A 304 1.14 -5.58 5.78
CA GLY A 304 0.83 -4.85 7.02
C GLY A 304 -0.01 -5.69 7.98
N THR A 305 -1.07 -6.33 7.48
CA THR A 305 -1.96 -7.18 8.27
C THR A 305 -1.24 -8.41 8.86
N VAL A 306 -0.46 -9.13 8.05
CA VAL A 306 0.24 -10.34 8.51
C VAL A 306 1.33 -10.01 9.53
N LEU A 307 2.03 -8.87 9.38
CA LEU A 307 3.10 -8.48 10.28
C LEU A 307 2.60 -7.98 11.65
N THR A 308 1.40 -7.38 11.71
CA THR A 308 0.84 -6.89 12.97
C THR A 308 0.13 -7.97 13.79
N LEU A 309 -0.41 -9.01 13.14
CA LEU A 309 -1.14 -10.09 13.79
C LEU A 309 -0.35 -10.81 14.91
N PRO A 310 0.94 -11.15 14.72
CA PRO A 310 1.78 -11.64 15.80
C PRO A 310 1.89 -10.63 16.94
N SER A 311 2.07 -9.34 16.68
CA SER A 311 2.18 -8.29 17.72
C SER A 311 0.89 -8.14 18.54
N LEU A 312 -0.28 -8.32 17.90
CA LEU A 312 -1.58 -8.36 18.57
C LEU A 312 -1.74 -9.59 19.49
N LYS A 313 -1.08 -10.72 19.16
CA LYS A 313 -1.10 -11.98 19.93
C LYS A 313 0.11 -12.16 20.86
N ALA A 314 1.22 -11.46 20.63
CA ALA A 314 2.54 -11.76 21.18
C ALA A 314 2.60 -11.64 22.70
N TRP A 315 1.86 -10.70 23.28
CA TRP A 315 1.81 -10.52 24.73
C TRP A 315 0.79 -11.45 25.42
N GLY A 316 -0.27 -11.86 24.73
CA GLY A 316 -1.13 -12.95 25.20
C GLY A 316 -0.36 -14.26 25.33
N PHE A 317 0.59 -14.50 24.42
CA PHE A 317 1.47 -15.67 24.45
C PHE A 317 2.44 -15.67 25.65
N PHE A 318 3.01 -14.51 26.00
CA PHE A 318 3.91 -14.37 27.16
C PHE A 318 3.20 -14.45 28.52
N ILE A 319 1.91 -14.08 28.60
CA ILE A 319 1.16 -14.05 29.87
C ILE A 319 0.34 -15.34 30.09
N HIS A 320 -0.15 -15.99 29.03
CA HIS A 320 -1.11 -17.11 29.18
C HIS A 320 -0.57 -18.51 28.83
N ARG A 321 0.63 -18.67 28.22
CA ARG A 321 1.19 -20.00 27.93
C ARG A 321 2.73 -20.07 27.95
N PRO A 322 3.37 -20.08 29.13
CA PRO A 322 4.81 -20.38 29.22
C PRO A 322 5.18 -21.80 28.77
N ASN A 323 4.23 -22.75 28.75
CA ASN A 323 4.51 -24.17 28.49
C ASN A 323 4.64 -24.55 27.00
N LEU A 324 4.22 -23.70 26.05
CA LEU A 324 4.34 -24.01 24.61
C LEU A 324 5.78 -23.82 24.09
N LEU A 325 6.57 -22.95 24.72
CA LEU A 325 7.99 -22.78 24.41
C LEU A 325 8.78 -24.08 24.67
N ILE A 326 8.37 -24.89 25.64
CA ILE A 326 9.01 -26.18 25.94
C ILE A 326 8.59 -27.25 24.93
N GLN A 327 7.35 -27.23 24.44
CA GLN A 327 6.89 -28.19 23.43
C GLN A 327 7.49 -27.91 22.05
N ASP A 328 7.58 -26.65 21.61
CA ASP A 328 8.20 -26.28 20.32
C ASP A 328 9.73 -26.43 20.33
N LEU A 329 10.40 -26.25 21.47
CA LEU A 329 11.82 -26.59 21.60
C LEU A 329 12.04 -28.11 21.70
N SER A 330 11.11 -28.88 22.25
CA SER A 330 11.18 -30.35 22.28
C SER A 330 10.89 -31.01 20.93
N SER A 331 10.09 -30.38 20.07
CA SER A 331 9.79 -30.87 18.71
C SER A 331 10.91 -30.54 17.72
N MET A 332 11.67 -29.45 17.94
CA MET A 332 12.88 -29.15 17.17
C MET A 332 14.09 -30.01 17.57
N SER A 333 14.10 -30.64 18.76
CA SER A 333 15.18 -31.54 19.20
C SER A 333 14.95 -33.02 18.85
N ARG A 334 13.77 -33.40 18.36
CA ARG A 334 13.41 -34.80 17.99
C ARG A 334 13.33 -35.04 16.48
N GLY A 335 13.77 -34.09 15.66
CA GLY A 335 13.82 -34.19 14.19
C GLY A 335 15.19 -34.62 13.63
N ARG A 336 15.96 -35.43 14.36
CA ARG A 336 17.09 -36.20 13.81
C ARG A 336 17.00 -37.63 14.35
N ILE A 337 17.24 -38.58 13.45
CA ILE A 337 17.14 -40.04 13.57
C ILE A 337 15.79 -40.60 13.11
N SER A 338 15.63 -40.66 11.78
CA SER A 338 15.40 -41.92 11.02
C SER A 338 15.80 -41.69 9.57
#